data_AF-A0A9E1VBS5-F1
#
_entry.id   AF-A0A9E1VBS5-F1
#
_cell.length_a   1.000
_cell.length_b   1.000
_cell.length_c   1.000
_cell.angle_alpha   90.00
_cell.angle_beta   90.00
_cell.angle_gamma   90.00
#
_symmetry.space_group_name_H-M   'P 1'
#
loop_
_entity.id
_entity.type
_entity.pdbx_description
1 polymer ?
#
loop_
_entity_poly.entity_id
_entity_poly.type
_entity_poly.pdbx_seq_one_letter_code
_entity_poly.pdbx_strand_id
1 'polypeptide(L)'
;MRLLLITCTLILATLAQSGVAHPVASDRAHRWQLRLDVSDLRFYRDSETGDGFWLLVYEVTNETKEDHRWIPQFDLVTDKGEIIADGENVPRRVQLAVLAMFGDPLMQSQSNASGPLLQGPEHAIRAFAMWKAGEEDVRQVQVFAGGVSGDTAEVIHPLTGETEKLHRVMQLSWAVDGEVDQLLLKPLPRRPVVNGTSVRQLSDDESTWAMYSGNGAASKWIFR
;
A
#
# COMPACT_ATOMS: atom_id res chain seq x y z
N MET A 1 11.54 -73.88 26.78
CA MET A 1 11.21 -73.03 27.96
C MET A 1 11.70 -71.61 27.69
N ARG A 2 10.76 -70.65 27.56
CA ARG A 2 10.87 -69.18 27.78
C ARG A 2 11.98 -68.42 27.02
N LEU A 3 11.70 -67.77 25.89
CA LEU A 3 11.15 -66.41 25.70
C LEU A 3 12.00 -65.29 26.36
N LEU A 4 12.71 -64.50 25.54
CA LEU A 4 12.99 -63.09 25.86
C LEU A 4 13.04 -62.26 24.58
N LEU A 5 11.95 -61.53 24.34
CA LEU A 5 11.81 -60.51 23.30
C LEU A 5 12.63 -59.27 23.69
N ILE A 6 13.53 -58.84 22.81
CA ILE A 6 14.17 -57.54 22.90
C ILE A 6 13.30 -56.55 22.12
N THR A 7 12.51 -55.77 22.84
CA THR A 7 11.70 -54.68 22.29
C THR A 7 12.45 -53.38 22.59
N CYS A 8 13.21 -52.87 21.61
CA CYS A 8 13.85 -51.56 21.71
C CYS A 8 12.90 -50.54 21.08
N THR A 9 12.18 -49.80 21.93
CA THR A 9 11.24 -48.74 21.55
C THR A 9 11.98 -47.58 20.85
N LEU A 10 11.70 -47.39 19.56
CA LEU A 10 12.02 -46.15 18.83
C LEU A 10 11.18 -45.01 19.41
N ILE A 11 11.83 -44.02 20.03
CA ILE A 11 11.20 -42.75 20.39
C ILE A 11 11.24 -41.87 19.13
N LEU A 12 10.08 -41.73 18.47
CA LEU A 12 9.89 -40.76 17.40
C LEU A 12 9.78 -39.37 18.04
N ALA A 13 10.87 -38.59 18.01
CA ALA A 13 10.82 -37.19 18.37
C ALA A 13 10.09 -36.42 17.26
N THR A 14 8.80 -36.15 17.46
CA THR A 14 8.04 -35.18 16.66
C THR A 14 8.66 -33.80 16.84
N LEU A 15 9.41 -33.35 15.84
CA LEU A 15 9.76 -31.94 15.65
C LEU A 15 8.45 -31.18 15.45
N ALA A 16 7.95 -30.55 16.52
CA ALA A 16 6.96 -29.50 16.39
C ALA A 16 7.64 -28.34 15.65
N GLN A 17 7.32 -28.17 14.37
CA GLN A 17 7.64 -26.94 13.65
C GLN A 17 6.84 -25.82 14.33
N SER A 18 7.51 -25.06 15.20
CA SER A 18 7.03 -23.77 15.66
C SER A 18 6.90 -22.90 14.43
N GLY A 19 5.68 -22.77 13.89
CA GLY A 19 5.41 -21.77 12.86
C GLY A 19 5.81 -20.41 13.41
N VAL A 20 6.76 -19.74 12.75
CA VAL A 20 7.11 -18.36 13.07
C VAL A 20 5.85 -17.55 12.83
N ALA A 21 5.24 -17.05 13.90
CA ALA A 21 4.09 -16.17 13.78
C ALA A 21 4.53 -14.90 13.03
N HIS A 22 4.05 -14.73 11.80
CA HIS A 22 4.35 -13.54 11.02
C HIS A 22 3.65 -12.32 11.64
N PRO A 23 4.30 -11.15 11.69
CA PRO A 23 3.70 -9.97 12.29
C PRO A 23 2.47 -9.54 11.49
N VAL A 24 1.34 -9.41 12.19
CA VAL A 24 0.09 -8.92 11.60
C VAL A 24 -0.07 -7.45 11.97
N ALA A 25 -0.24 -6.59 10.96
CA ALA A 25 -0.52 -5.18 11.21
C ALA A 25 -1.97 -4.99 11.72
N SER A 26 -2.11 -4.28 12.83
CA SER A 26 -3.40 -3.81 13.33
C SER A 26 -3.88 -2.58 12.55
N ASP A 27 -5.16 -2.24 12.68
CA ASP A 27 -5.71 -0.98 12.12
C ASP A 27 -5.23 0.26 12.89
N ARG A 28 -4.98 0.11 14.19
CA ARG A 28 -4.39 1.15 15.03
C ARG A 28 -2.87 1.06 15.00
N ALA A 29 -2.20 2.20 14.85
CA ALA A 29 -0.75 2.30 15.01
C ALA A 29 -0.34 2.22 16.48
N HIS A 30 0.83 1.66 16.76
CA HIS A 30 1.45 1.70 18.09
C HIS A 30 2.31 2.95 18.29
N ARG A 31 2.87 3.49 17.21
CA ARG A 31 3.63 4.74 17.15
C ARG A 31 2.76 5.82 16.48
N TRP A 32 3.34 6.59 15.59
CA TRP A 32 2.64 7.62 14.84
C TRP A 32 2.05 7.05 13.53
N GLN A 33 0.99 7.72 13.07
CA GLN A 33 0.33 7.45 11.79
C GLN A 33 -0.14 8.78 11.21
N LEU A 34 0.18 9.00 9.94
CA LEU A 34 -0.31 10.13 9.16
C LEU A 34 -1.66 9.75 8.52
N ARG A 35 -2.53 10.74 8.32
CA ARG A 35 -3.72 10.53 7.48
C ARG A 35 -3.27 10.62 6.02
N LEU A 36 -3.58 9.60 5.23
CA LEU A 36 -3.34 9.59 3.79
C LEU A 36 -4.67 9.39 3.07
N ASP A 37 -5.13 10.44 2.42
CA ASP A 37 -6.31 10.44 1.59
C ASP A 37 -5.90 10.27 0.13
N VAL A 38 -6.58 9.40 -0.60
CA VAL A 38 -6.24 9.08 -1.99
C VAL A 38 -7.45 9.20 -2.89
N SER A 39 -7.20 9.63 -4.12
CA SER A 39 -8.15 9.50 -5.22
C SER A 39 -8.23 8.04 -5.71
N ASP A 40 -9.13 7.77 -6.65
CA ASP A 40 -9.01 6.55 -7.43
C ASP A 40 -7.70 6.55 -8.22
N LEU A 41 -7.14 5.36 -8.39
CA LEU A 41 -6.11 5.16 -9.39
C LEU A 41 -6.67 5.58 -10.76
N ARG A 42 -5.83 6.14 -11.60
CA ARG A 42 -6.17 6.56 -12.97
C ARG A 42 -5.12 6.05 -13.92
N PHE A 43 -5.45 6.08 -15.20
CA PHE A 43 -4.50 5.84 -16.26
C PHE A 43 -4.44 7.03 -17.19
N TYR A 44 -3.22 7.46 -17.48
CA TYR A 44 -2.91 8.56 -18.37
C TYR A 44 -2.12 8.01 -19.55
N ARG A 45 -2.59 8.27 -20.77
CA ARG A 45 -1.85 7.95 -21.99
C ARG A 45 -1.21 9.22 -22.53
N ASP A 46 0.11 9.19 -22.70
CA ASP A 46 0.83 10.33 -23.26
C ASP A 46 0.56 10.46 -24.76
N SER A 47 0.08 11.62 -25.19
CA SER A 47 -0.28 11.85 -26.59
C SER A 47 0.91 11.89 -27.55
N GLU A 48 2.12 12.14 -27.03
CA GLU A 48 3.33 12.26 -27.85
C GLU A 48 3.97 10.90 -28.10
N THR A 49 4.11 10.06 -27.08
CA THR A 49 4.77 8.75 -27.20
C THR A 49 3.81 7.57 -27.28
N GLY A 50 2.55 7.74 -26.86
CA GLY A 50 1.58 6.66 -26.67
C GLY A 50 1.79 5.84 -25.40
N ASP A 51 2.83 6.14 -24.62
CA ASP A 51 3.14 5.44 -23.37
C ASP A 51 2.00 5.63 -22.35
N GLY A 52 1.69 4.55 -21.63
CA GLY A 52 0.74 4.54 -20.53
C GLY A 52 1.38 4.83 -19.18
N PHE A 53 0.63 5.48 -18.29
CA PHE A 53 1.06 5.81 -16.93
C PHE A 53 -0.08 5.63 -15.94
N TRP A 54 0.18 4.89 -14.86
CA TRP A 54 -0.71 4.84 -13.71
C TRP A 54 -0.52 6.11 -12.88
N LEU A 55 -1.60 6.70 -12.40
CA LEU A 55 -1.60 7.97 -11.68
C LEU A 55 -2.49 7.88 -10.44
N LEU A 56 -1.93 8.22 -9.27
CA LEU A 56 -2.66 8.27 -8.01
C LEU A 56 -2.44 9.63 -7.35
N VAL A 57 -3.49 10.45 -7.27
CA VAL A 57 -3.45 11.70 -6.49
C VAL A 57 -3.68 11.38 -5.01
N TYR A 58 -2.92 12.01 -4.13
CA TYR A 58 -3.03 11.85 -2.70
C TYR A 58 -2.84 13.16 -1.93
N GLU A 59 -3.34 13.17 -0.71
CA GLU A 59 -3.12 14.21 0.29
C GLU A 59 -2.68 13.56 1.59
N VAL A 60 -1.52 13.97 2.11
CA VAL A 60 -1.02 13.50 3.42
C VAL A 60 -1.13 14.61 4.44
N THR A 61 -1.77 14.30 5.57
CA THR A 61 -1.98 15.22 6.69
C THR A 61 -1.36 14.65 7.96
N ASN A 62 -0.63 15.49 8.69
CA ASN A 62 -0.13 15.14 10.01
C ASN A 62 -1.15 15.55 11.08
N GLU A 63 -1.87 14.56 11.62
CA GLU A 63 -2.83 14.75 12.72
C GLU A 63 -2.26 14.31 14.08
N THR A 64 -0.95 14.08 14.14
CA THR A 64 -0.28 13.74 15.39
C THR A 64 -0.02 15.01 16.21
N LYS A 65 0.68 14.85 17.34
CA LYS A 65 1.02 15.94 18.26
C LYS A 65 2.46 16.43 18.09
N GLU A 66 3.15 15.97 17.05
CA GLU A 66 4.54 16.33 16.78
C GLU A 66 4.79 16.40 15.27
N ASP A 67 5.81 17.17 14.88
CA ASP A 67 6.19 17.26 13.48
C ASP A 67 6.89 15.97 13.03
N HIS A 68 6.59 15.56 11.81
CA HIS A 68 7.18 14.37 11.22
C HIS A 68 7.93 14.70 9.94
N ARG A 69 8.81 13.78 9.51
CA ARG A 69 9.40 13.85 8.18
C ARG A 69 8.64 12.90 7.27
N TRP A 70 7.99 13.46 6.26
CA TRP A 70 7.33 12.73 5.20
C TRP A 70 8.35 12.32 4.14
N ILE A 71 8.49 11.01 3.95
CA ILE A 71 9.29 10.41 2.88
C ILE A 71 8.36 9.41 2.19
N PRO A 72 7.65 9.82 1.13
CA PRO A 72 6.77 8.93 0.40
C PRO A 72 7.57 7.82 -0.26
N GLN A 73 7.02 6.62 -0.25
CA GLN A 73 7.44 5.54 -1.13
C GLN A 73 6.18 4.83 -1.59
N PHE A 74 5.92 4.83 -2.89
CA PHE A 74 4.75 4.17 -3.43
C PHE A 74 5.14 3.13 -4.48
N ASP A 75 4.98 1.86 -4.13
CA ASP A 75 5.23 0.75 -5.06
C ASP A 75 3.91 0.27 -5.67
N LEU A 76 3.83 0.23 -6.99
CA LEU A 76 2.72 -0.35 -7.72
C LEU A 76 3.03 -1.80 -8.06
N VAL A 77 2.06 -2.69 -7.81
CA VAL A 77 2.16 -4.12 -8.12
C VAL A 77 0.98 -4.55 -8.99
N THR A 78 1.29 -5.21 -10.10
CA THR A 78 0.31 -5.75 -11.05
C THR A 78 0.11 -7.25 -10.85
N ASP A 79 -0.99 -7.80 -11.36
CA ASP A 79 -1.22 -9.25 -11.42
C ASP A 79 -0.32 -9.97 -12.45
N LYS A 80 0.49 -9.22 -13.20
CA LYS A 80 1.57 -9.76 -14.06
C LYS A 80 2.88 -9.97 -13.31
N GLY A 81 2.94 -9.58 -12.03
CA GLY A 81 4.12 -9.75 -11.19
C GLY A 81 5.13 -8.61 -11.31
N GLU A 82 4.75 -7.50 -11.91
CA GLU A 82 5.59 -6.30 -11.97
C GLU A 82 5.52 -5.55 -10.63
N ILE A 83 6.67 -5.05 -10.18
CA ILE A 83 6.77 -4.13 -9.05
C ILE A 83 7.45 -2.88 -9.60
N ILE A 84 6.73 -1.76 -9.62
CA ILE A 84 7.17 -0.52 -10.25
C ILE A 84 7.24 0.54 -9.16
N ALA A 85 8.41 1.14 -8.97
CA ALA A 85 8.58 2.23 -8.01
C ALA A 85 8.02 3.54 -8.57
N ASP A 86 7.49 4.41 -7.72
CA ASP A 86 6.98 5.70 -8.15
C ASP A 86 8.07 6.58 -8.77
N GLY A 87 7.73 7.25 -9.86
CA GLY A 87 8.65 8.08 -10.63
C GLY A 87 9.66 7.30 -11.49
N GLU A 88 9.74 5.97 -11.36
CA GLU A 88 10.66 5.15 -12.16
C GLU A 88 10.31 5.23 -13.65
N ASN A 89 11.30 5.59 -14.48
CA ASN A 89 11.13 5.77 -15.93
C ASN A 89 10.02 6.75 -16.33
N VAL A 90 9.63 7.67 -15.43
CA VAL A 90 8.61 8.68 -15.69
C VAL A 90 9.25 9.99 -16.16
N PRO A 91 9.08 10.40 -17.43
CA PRO A 91 9.70 11.62 -17.93
C PRO A 91 9.15 12.87 -17.22
N ARG A 92 10.03 13.84 -16.94
CA ARG A 92 9.63 15.13 -16.33
C ARG A 92 8.54 15.85 -17.13
N ARG A 93 8.57 15.75 -18.47
CA ARG A 93 7.55 16.33 -19.35
C ARG A 93 6.15 15.80 -19.01
N VAL A 94 6.02 14.50 -18.78
CA VAL A 94 4.74 13.86 -18.44
C VAL A 94 4.26 14.34 -17.07
N GLN A 95 5.14 14.43 -16.08
CA GLN A 95 4.79 14.97 -14.76
C GLN A 95 4.27 16.42 -14.84
N LEU A 96 4.91 17.27 -15.66
CA LEU A 96 4.49 18.65 -15.88
C LEU A 96 3.15 18.74 -16.63
N ALA A 97 2.91 17.85 -17.60
CA ALA A 97 1.64 17.77 -18.31
C ALA A 97 0.48 17.40 -17.35
N VAL A 98 0.72 16.44 -16.45
CA VAL A 98 -0.26 16.04 -15.44
C VAL A 98 -0.52 17.17 -14.43
N LEU A 99 0.51 17.86 -13.95
CA LEU A 99 0.34 19.04 -13.09
C LEU A 99 -0.49 20.13 -13.78
N ALA A 100 -0.19 20.42 -15.05
CA ALA A 100 -0.95 21.39 -15.83
C ALA A 100 -2.41 20.96 -16.04
N MET A 101 -2.68 19.65 -16.19
CA MET A 101 -4.03 19.11 -16.33
C MET A 101 -4.86 19.29 -15.05
N PHE A 102 -4.27 19.11 -13.87
CA PHE A 102 -4.98 19.34 -12.61
C PHE A 102 -5.21 20.83 -12.32
N GLY A 103 -4.28 21.69 -12.75
CA GLY A 103 -4.40 23.15 -12.59
C GLY A 103 -4.43 23.62 -11.12
N ASP A 104 -4.10 22.73 -10.17
CA ASP A 104 -4.04 23.03 -8.75
C ASP A 104 -2.65 23.60 -8.41
N PRO A 105 -2.54 24.89 -8.05
CA PRO A 105 -1.25 25.50 -7.74
C PRO A 105 -0.61 24.96 -6.45
N LEU A 106 -1.37 24.27 -5.61
CA LEU A 106 -0.89 23.67 -4.36
C LEU A 106 -0.44 22.22 -4.56
N MET A 107 -0.75 21.61 -5.71
CA MET A 107 -0.33 20.25 -6.01
C MET A 107 1.17 20.21 -6.31
N GLN A 108 1.89 19.39 -5.55
CA GLN A 108 3.33 19.24 -5.67
C GLN A 108 3.71 18.11 -6.63
N SER A 109 4.84 18.25 -7.31
CA SER A 109 5.48 17.14 -8.00
C SER A 109 6.02 16.11 -7.00
N GLN A 110 6.20 14.87 -7.44
CA GLN A 110 6.77 13.78 -6.63
C GLN A 110 8.08 14.19 -5.94
N SER A 111 8.98 14.88 -6.65
CA SER A 111 10.26 15.36 -6.11
C SER A 111 10.13 16.37 -4.97
N ASN A 112 9.05 17.14 -4.95
CA ASN A 112 8.82 18.22 -3.99
C ASN A 112 7.94 17.77 -2.82
N ALA A 113 7.18 16.68 -3.01
CA ALA A 113 6.24 16.12 -2.04
C ALA A 113 6.92 15.31 -0.93
N SER A 114 8.13 15.69 -0.50
CA SER A 114 8.86 15.08 0.61
C SER A 114 9.52 16.14 1.48
N GLY A 115 9.66 15.87 2.78
CA GLY A 115 10.27 16.81 3.71
C GLY A 115 9.55 16.90 5.05
N PRO A 116 9.77 17.99 5.80
CA PRO A 116 9.04 18.24 7.04
C PRO A 116 7.53 18.36 6.79
N LEU A 117 6.73 17.66 7.60
CA LEU A 117 5.28 17.71 7.60
C LEU A 117 4.80 18.19 8.98
N LEU A 118 4.42 19.46 9.03
CA LEU A 118 3.93 20.12 10.23
C LEU A 118 2.51 19.64 10.57
N GLN A 119 2.13 19.78 11.83
CA GLN A 119 0.82 19.37 12.35
C GLN A 119 -0.33 20.18 11.77
N GLY A 120 -1.46 19.54 11.47
CA GLY A 120 -2.69 20.20 11.04
C GLY A 120 -2.98 20.11 9.53
N PRO A 121 -4.27 20.20 9.14
CA PRO A 121 -4.71 20.11 7.74
C PRO A 121 -4.18 21.24 6.86
N GLU A 122 -3.88 22.41 7.40
CA GLU A 122 -3.31 23.56 6.70
C GLU A 122 -1.89 23.32 6.16
N HIS A 123 -1.22 22.29 6.68
CA HIS A 123 0.12 21.87 6.29
C HIS A 123 0.12 20.57 5.51
N ALA A 124 -1.06 20.10 5.09
CA ALA A 124 -1.18 18.90 4.28
C ALA A 124 -0.41 19.05 2.95
N ILE A 125 0.27 17.99 2.55
CA ILE A 125 0.93 17.91 1.25
C ILE A 125 -0.01 17.22 0.29
N ARG A 126 -0.41 17.93 -0.76
CA ARG A 126 -1.14 17.36 -1.90
C ARG A 126 -0.17 17.09 -3.03
N ALA A 127 -0.18 15.88 -3.55
CA ALA A 127 0.71 15.45 -4.62
C ALA A 127 0.09 14.30 -5.40
N PHE A 128 0.87 13.72 -6.30
CA PHE A 128 0.50 12.50 -7.01
C PHE A 128 1.70 11.55 -7.06
N ALA A 129 1.43 10.25 -7.04
CA ALA A 129 2.37 9.20 -7.42
C ALA A 129 2.08 8.78 -8.86
N MET A 130 3.12 8.49 -9.63
CA MET A 130 2.97 8.09 -11.03
C MET A 130 3.97 7.00 -11.40
N TRP A 131 3.52 6.04 -12.20
CA TRP A 131 4.32 4.90 -12.65
C TRP A 131 4.17 4.76 -14.15
N LYS A 132 5.28 4.56 -14.87
CA LYS A 132 5.20 4.15 -16.28
C LYS A 132 4.61 2.73 -16.33
N ALA A 133 3.56 2.53 -17.11
CA ALA A 133 2.95 1.22 -17.28
C ALA A 133 3.93 0.28 -18.00
N GLY A 134 4.06 -0.94 -17.50
CA GLY A 134 4.71 -2.03 -18.21
C GLY A 134 3.65 -2.79 -19.01
N GLU A 135 3.22 -3.96 -18.52
CA GLU A 135 2.10 -4.68 -19.11
C GLU A 135 0.76 -3.94 -18.88
N GLU A 136 -0.02 -3.79 -19.94
CA GLU A 136 -1.29 -3.04 -19.92
C GLU A 136 -2.52 -3.97 -19.73
N ASP A 137 -2.45 -5.27 -20.06
CA ASP A 137 -3.55 -6.24 -19.85
C ASP A 137 -3.66 -6.70 -18.38
N VAL A 138 -3.75 -5.76 -17.43
CA VAL A 138 -3.82 -6.08 -15.99
C VAL A 138 -5.27 -6.21 -15.52
N ARG A 139 -5.55 -7.13 -14.60
CA ARG A 139 -6.89 -7.27 -13.98
C ARG A 139 -6.93 -6.82 -12.54
N GLN A 140 -5.77 -6.68 -11.91
CA GLN A 140 -5.66 -6.23 -10.54
C GLN A 140 -4.41 -5.39 -10.36
N VAL A 141 -4.57 -4.26 -9.67
CA VAL A 141 -3.47 -3.37 -9.30
C VAL A 141 -3.52 -3.12 -7.81
N GLN A 142 -2.33 -3.12 -7.19
CA GLN A 142 -2.14 -2.79 -5.79
C GLN A 142 -1.10 -1.69 -5.68
N VAL A 143 -1.31 -0.76 -4.75
CA VAL A 143 -0.31 0.26 -4.40
C VAL A 143 0.03 0.12 -2.93
N PHE A 144 1.32 0.07 -2.62
CA PHE A 144 1.84 0.04 -1.26
C PHE A 144 2.42 1.41 -0.92
N ALA A 145 1.71 2.14 -0.05
CA ALA A 145 2.10 3.46 0.42
C ALA A 145 2.91 3.37 1.73
N GLY A 146 4.21 3.59 1.62
CA GLY A 146 5.17 3.71 2.72
C GLY A 146 5.27 5.13 3.27
N GLY A 147 5.95 5.27 4.42
CA GLY A 147 6.14 6.56 5.09
C GLY A 147 4.93 7.06 5.90
N VAL A 148 3.80 6.35 5.85
CA VAL A 148 2.52 6.76 6.48
C VAL A 148 2.45 6.37 7.97
N SER A 149 3.28 5.44 8.43
CA SER A 149 3.33 5.02 9.84
C SER A 149 4.77 4.83 10.32
N GLY A 150 4.97 5.08 11.62
CA GLY A 150 6.23 4.81 12.31
C GLY A 150 6.37 3.37 12.80
N ASP A 151 5.33 2.54 12.67
CA ASP A 151 5.35 1.16 13.16
C ASP A 151 6.30 0.28 12.33
N THR A 152 7.03 -0.58 13.03
CA THR A 152 7.96 -1.53 12.42
C THR A 152 7.84 -2.87 13.12
N ALA A 153 8.11 -3.95 12.39
CA ALA A 153 8.18 -5.30 12.92
C ALA A 153 9.51 -5.94 12.53
N GLU A 154 10.03 -6.83 13.35
CA GLU A 154 11.24 -7.60 13.04
C GLU A 154 10.84 -9.04 12.72
N VAL A 155 11.40 -9.57 11.64
CA VAL A 155 11.20 -10.95 11.20
C VAL A 155 12.54 -11.62 10.95
N ILE A 156 12.64 -12.91 11.22
CA ILE A 156 13.82 -13.70 10.88
C ILE A 156 13.60 -14.23 9.46
N HIS A 157 14.49 -13.85 8.54
CA HIS A 157 14.43 -14.30 7.16
C HIS A 157 14.67 -15.82 7.10
N PRO A 158 13.74 -16.61 6.52
CA PRO A 158 13.74 -18.06 6.69
C PRO A 158 14.91 -18.77 5.99
N LEU A 159 15.53 -18.13 5.00
CA LEU A 159 16.64 -18.72 4.25
C LEU A 159 18.01 -18.30 4.77
N THR A 160 18.14 -17.07 5.26
CA THR A 160 19.44 -16.50 5.69
C THR A 160 19.59 -16.53 7.21
N GLY A 161 18.49 -16.60 7.96
CA GLY A 161 18.47 -16.48 9.43
C GLY A 161 18.74 -15.05 9.93
N GLU A 162 18.86 -14.09 9.01
CA GLU A 162 19.09 -12.68 9.35
C GLU A 162 17.81 -12.02 9.85
N THR A 163 17.94 -11.00 10.70
CA THR A 163 16.80 -10.20 11.15
C THR A 163 16.53 -9.11 10.12
N GLU A 164 15.34 -9.14 9.54
CA GLU A 164 14.83 -8.11 8.65
C GLU A 164 13.83 -7.23 9.37
N LYS A 165 13.87 -5.94 9.06
CA LYS A 165 12.97 -4.94 9.62
C LYS A 165 11.93 -4.56 8.57
N LEU A 166 10.67 -4.85 8.88
CA LEU A 166 9.52 -4.50 8.06
C LEU A 166 8.90 -3.19 8.56
N HIS A 167 8.39 -2.40 7.63
CA HIS A 167 7.69 -1.15 7.89
C HIS A 167 6.19 -1.35 7.71
N ARG A 168 5.38 -0.71 8.56
CA ARG A 168 3.93 -0.73 8.39
C ARG A 168 3.55 0.20 7.24
N VAL A 169 2.97 -0.36 6.19
CA VAL A 169 2.55 0.35 4.96
C VAL A 169 1.06 0.20 4.74
N MET A 170 0.45 1.16 4.03
CA MET A 170 -0.93 1.05 3.59
C MET A 170 -0.99 0.39 2.21
N GLN A 171 -1.65 -0.75 2.12
CA GLN A 171 -1.98 -1.39 0.85
C GLN A 171 -3.32 -0.84 0.34
N LEU A 172 -3.34 -0.38 -0.89
CA LEU A 172 -4.52 0.01 -1.66
C LEU A 172 -4.72 -0.99 -2.79
N SER A 173 -5.95 -1.33 -3.15
CA SER A 173 -6.20 -2.39 -4.13
C SER A 173 -7.46 -2.15 -4.98
N TRP A 174 -7.30 -2.38 -6.28
CA TRP A 174 -8.34 -2.21 -7.30
C TRP A 174 -8.42 -3.45 -8.20
N ALA A 175 -9.63 -3.80 -8.62
CA ALA A 175 -9.89 -4.57 -9.82
C ALA A 175 -9.92 -3.62 -11.02
N VAL A 176 -9.37 -4.11 -12.12
CA VAL A 176 -9.38 -3.44 -13.42
C VAL A 176 -10.39 -4.16 -14.30
N ASP A 177 -11.48 -3.47 -14.64
CA ASP A 177 -12.45 -3.94 -15.62
C ASP A 177 -12.28 -3.16 -16.93
N GLY A 178 -12.14 -3.88 -18.05
CA GLY A 178 -12.00 -3.30 -19.38
C GLY A 178 -10.55 -3.13 -19.84
N GLU A 179 -10.38 -2.58 -21.04
CA GLU A 179 -9.07 -2.20 -21.56
C GLU A 179 -8.56 -0.92 -20.91
N VAL A 180 -7.26 -0.69 -20.99
CA VAL A 180 -6.58 0.47 -20.37
C VAL A 180 -7.18 1.83 -20.77
N ASP A 181 -7.70 1.95 -21.99
CA ASP A 181 -8.33 3.18 -22.48
C ASP A 181 -9.79 3.33 -22.00
N GLN A 182 -10.37 2.30 -21.39
CA GLN A 182 -11.73 2.26 -20.84
C GLN A 182 -11.75 1.87 -19.35
N LEU A 183 -10.65 2.07 -18.63
CA LEU A 183 -10.47 1.54 -17.27
C LEU A 183 -11.60 1.93 -16.34
N LEU A 184 -12.37 0.92 -15.97
CA LEU A 184 -13.30 0.99 -14.86
C LEU A 184 -12.63 0.35 -13.67
N LEU A 185 -12.14 1.19 -12.77
CA LEU A 185 -11.49 0.75 -11.54
C LEU A 185 -12.54 0.54 -10.47
N LYS A 186 -12.59 -0.67 -9.93
CA LYS A 186 -13.50 -1.03 -8.87
C LYS A 186 -12.71 -1.48 -7.65
N PRO A 187 -13.12 -1.10 -6.44
CA PRO A 187 -12.50 -1.61 -5.23
C PRO A 187 -12.65 -3.13 -5.18
N LEU A 188 -11.58 -3.85 -4.79
CA LEU A 188 -11.70 -5.30 -4.59
C LEU A 188 -12.73 -5.61 -3.50
N PRO A 189 -13.54 -6.68 -3.65
CA PRO A 189 -14.48 -7.08 -2.62
C PRO A 189 -13.73 -7.41 -1.34
N ARG A 190 -14.20 -6.85 -0.22
CA ARG A 190 -13.64 -7.15 1.11
C ARG A 190 -13.93 -8.61 1.43
N ARG A 191 -12.92 -9.46 1.47
CA ARG A 191 -13.09 -10.82 2.00
C ARG A 191 -13.27 -10.70 3.52
N PRO A 192 -14.35 -11.24 4.12
CA PRO A 192 -14.40 -11.41 5.56
C PRO A 192 -13.29 -12.40 5.93
N VAL A 193 -12.28 -11.93 6.66
CA VAL A 193 -11.22 -12.81 7.18
C VAL A 193 -11.65 -13.25 8.58
N VAL A 194 -11.89 -14.54 8.76
CA VAL A 194 -12.00 -15.11 10.11
C VAL A 194 -10.63 -14.93 10.77
N ASN A 195 -10.57 -14.10 11.82
CA ASN A 195 -9.36 -13.70 12.56
C ASN A 195 -8.41 -12.70 11.85
N GLY A 196 -8.88 -11.92 10.87
CA GLY A 196 -8.09 -10.85 10.25
C GLY A 196 -8.90 -9.56 10.13
N THR A 197 -8.27 -8.43 10.44
CA THR A 197 -8.93 -7.13 10.51
C THR A 197 -9.56 -6.76 9.16
N SER A 198 -10.88 -6.66 9.15
CA SER A 198 -11.66 -6.09 8.06
C SER A 198 -12.91 -5.48 8.64
N VAL A 199 -12.79 -4.38 9.37
CA VAL A 199 -13.91 -3.45 9.52
C VAL A 199 -13.36 -2.03 9.64
N ARG A 200 -13.64 -1.21 8.61
CA ARG A 200 -13.74 0.24 8.74
C ARG A 200 -14.76 0.51 9.85
N GLN A 201 -14.33 0.78 11.06
CA GLN A 201 -15.22 1.36 12.06
C GLN A 201 -14.56 2.59 12.66
N LEU A 202 -15.02 3.74 12.18
CA LEU A 202 -15.15 4.95 12.98
C LEU A 202 -16.19 5.83 12.28
N SER A 203 -17.47 5.51 12.43
CA SER A 203 -18.53 6.50 12.25
C SER A 203 -19.81 6.11 12.95
N ASP A 204 -20.20 6.91 13.94
CA ASP A 204 -21.56 6.90 14.47
C ASP A 204 -22.41 8.01 13.83
N ASP A 205 -22.10 8.40 12.59
CA ASP A 205 -22.94 9.34 11.84
C ASP A 205 -23.00 8.98 10.35
N GLU A 206 -24.14 8.44 9.93
CA GLU A 206 -24.36 7.74 8.66
C GLU A 206 -24.42 8.68 7.45
N SER A 207 -24.57 10.00 7.64
CA SER A 207 -24.75 10.96 6.55
C SER A 207 -23.47 11.60 6.01
N THR A 208 -22.32 11.45 6.68
CA THR A 208 -21.09 12.19 6.33
C THR A 208 -20.12 11.37 5.47
N TRP A 209 -20.30 10.04 5.41
CA TRP A 209 -19.38 9.09 4.76
C TRP A 209 -19.66 8.83 3.28
N ALA A 210 -20.83 9.23 2.79
CA ALA A 210 -21.20 9.13 1.39
C ALA A 210 -20.54 10.22 0.50
N MET A 211 -19.81 11.18 1.08
CA MET A 211 -19.36 12.38 0.37
C MET A 211 -17.83 12.54 0.20
N TYR A 212 -16.99 11.69 0.82
CA TYR A 212 -15.51 11.85 0.75
C TYR A 212 -14.71 10.66 0.16
N SER A 213 -15.36 9.64 -0.39
CA SER A 213 -14.68 8.66 -1.24
C SER A 213 -15.68 8.09 -2.24
N GLY A 214 -16.02 8.87 -3.27
CA GLY A 214 -17.05 8.50 -4.24
C GLY A 214 -16.81 7.22 -5.03
N ASN A 215 -15.63 6.58 -4.94
CA ASN A 215 -15.23 5.43 -5.78
C ASN A 215 -14.13 4.53 -5.14
N GLY A 216 -13.89 4.66 -3.83
CA GLY A 216 -12.58 4.42 -3.20
C GLY A 216 -12.07 2.96 -3.11
N ALA A 217 -10.78 2.80 -3.39
CA ALA A 217 -9.98 1.58 -3.28
C ALA A 217 -10.25 0.74 -2.01
N ALA A 218 -10.03 -0.58 -2.09
CA ALA A 218 -9.95 -1.40 -0.89
C ALA A 218 -8.59 -1.15 -0.20
N SER A 219 -8.60 -0.76 1.07
CA SER A 219 -7.37 -0.48 1.83
C SER A 219 -7.19 -1.39 3.05
N LYS A 220 -5.94 -1.69 3.41
CA LYS A 220 -5.56 -2.37 4.65
C LYS A 220 -4.13 -2.02 5.07
N TRP A 221 -3.81 -2.20 6.35
CA TRP A 221 -2.44 -2.09 6.85
C TRP A 221 -1.72 -3.43 6.78
N ILE A 222 -0.44 -3.42 6.40
CA ILE A 222 0.44 -4.61 6.42
C ILE A 222 1.86 -4.22 6.85
N PHE A 223 2.67 -5.20 7.21
CA PHE A 223 4.13 -5.03 7.32
C PHE A 223 4.81 -5.50 6.04
N ARG A 224 5.70 -4.68 5.47
CA ARG A 224 6.49 -4.98 4.27
C ARG A 224 7.90 -4.39 4.39
#